data_AF-A0A0F9YUR5-F1
#
_entry.id   AF-A0A0F9YUR5-F1
#
_cell.length_a   1.000
_cell.length_b   1.000
_cell.length_c   1.000
_cell.angle_alpha   90.00
_cell.angle_beta   90.00
_cell.angle_gamma   90.00
#
_symmetry.space_group_name_H-M   'P 1'
#
loop_
_entity.id
_entity.type
_entity.pdbx_description
1 polymer ?
#
loop_
_entity_poly.entity_id
_entity_poly.type
_entity_poly.pdbx_seq_one_letter_code
_entity_poly.pdbx_strand_id
1 'polypeptide(L)'
;MQLNWVDVFKKIENISEAFILVSKEYSNLVENIYDKIVEHKKEINLFIINADNIICSLKHKKTDLVILLGVECPEHGFENAIYLQDKLGDEEIKHINTFSNVYFDSTYLQYKSHSYIQNQELLVVTKNEAILRYFSRKMHVKPFYNFDIENRFDYLTRRINLAEIAKNNKTFAIIFVHETYLSLAVKIKKSLENRGRCGYLLFLRNIRYSRLVTIENIDTLVLIDCPAYDNFNIDVTLPILSPADVQYILSKKWDPKYEINKFDISVENCKEKDICIYQGAGKLILDSDFFGVEFSSKDDDDLEIYEGKSGIASEYTHE
;
A
#
# COMPACT_ATOMS: atom_id res chain seq x y z
N MET A 1 -0.41 6.70 27.71
CA MET A 1 0.53 7.03 26.60
C MET A 1 1.11 8.42 26.77
N GLN A 2 2.41 8.59 26.51
CA GLN A 2 3.09 9.89 26.56
C GLN A 2 4.32 9.93 25.66
N LEU A 3 4.71 11.13 25.21
CA LEU A 3 6.01 11.36 24.57
C LEU A 3 7.10 11.56 25.64
N ASN A 4 8.34 11.24 25.30
CA ASN A 4 9.50 11.65 26.08
C ASN A 4 9.82 13.12 25.77
N TRP A 5 9.23 14.05 26.53
CA TRP A 5 9.38 15.49 26.29
C TRP A 5 10.82 15.99 26.34
N VAL A 6 11.69 15.35 27.14
CA VAL A 6 13.12 15.71 27.19
C VAL A 6 13.78 15.44 25.84
N ASP A 7 13.47 14.29 25.22
CA ASP A 7 14.00 13.95 23.89
C ASP A 7 13.37 14.82 22.79
N VAL A 8 12.06 15.11 22.88
CA VAL A 8 11.37 16.04 21.97
C VAL A 8 12.07 17.38 21.95
N PHE A 9 12.20 18.03 23.10
CA PHE A 9 12.79 19.37 23.19
C PHE A 9 14.23 19.39 22.69
N LYS A 10 15.05 18.41 23.09
CA LYS A 10 16.42 18.27 22.61
C LYS A 10 16.52 18.12 21.08
N LYS A 11 15.64 17.33 20.46
CA LYS A 11 15.67 17.09 19.01
C LYS A 11 15.13 18.28 18.21
N ILE A 12 14.14 19.01 18.73
CA ILE A 12 13.57 20.17 18.02
C ILE A 12 14.45 21.41 18.08
N GLU A 13 15.39 21.52 19.03
CA GLU A 13 16.28 22.69 19.19
C GLU A 13 17.03 23.04 17.90
N ASN A 14 17.53 22.04 17.17
CA ASN A 14 18.44 22.24 16.04
C ASN A 14 17.81 22.05 14.65
N ILE A 15 16.48 21.92 14.56
CA ILE A 15 15.77 21.72 13.28
C ILE A 15 14.82 22.89 13.00
N SER A 16 14.47 23.11 11.74
CA SER A 16 13.52 24.15 11.35
C SER A 16 12.13 23.61 11.04
N GLU A 17 12.03 22.29 10.83
CA GLU A 17 10.81 21.60 10.40
C GLU A 17 10.65 20.30 11.17
N ALA A 18 9.43 19.98 11.59
CA ALA A 18 9.08 18.66 12.10
C ALA A 18 7.67 18.26 11.67
N PHE A 19 7.46 16.96 11.48
CA PHE A 19 6.17 16.39 11.09
C PHE A 19 5.54 15.68 12.28
N ILE A 20 4.28 15.95 12.55
CA ILE A 20 3.45 15.17 13.48
C ILE A 20 2.59 14.24 12.63
N LEU A 21 2.97 12.96 12.57
CA LEU A 21 2.21 11.94 11.87
C LEU A 21 1.25 11.28 12.85
N VAL A 22 -0.04 11.35 12.58
CA VAL A 22 -1.07 10.90 13.52
C VAL A 22 -2.02 9.89 12.91
N SER A 23 -2.11 8.70 13.52
CA SER A 23 -3.17 7.74 13.25
C SER A 23 -4.47 8.19 13.91
N LYS A 24 -5.61 7.85 13.31
CA LYS A 24 -6.95 8.29 13.73
C LYS A 24 -7.25 8.08 15.23
N GLU A 25 -6.71 7.01 15.81
CA GLU A 25 -6.91 6.67 17.23
C GLU A 25 -6.26 7.66 18.21
N TYR A 26 -5.25 8.42 17.77
CA TYR A 26 -4.52 9.39 18.60
C TYR A 26 -4.77 10.85 18.22
N SER A 27 -5.77 11.12 17.36
CA SER A 27 -6.06 12.49 16.88
C SER A 27 -6.38 13.47 18.02
N ASN A 28 -6.93 12.98 19.14
CA ASN A 28 -7.20 13.80 20.33
C ASN A 28 -5.95 14.31 21.07
N LEU A 29 -4.76 13.75 20.80
CA LEU A 29 -3.51 14.15 21.44
C LEU A 29 -2.80 15.29 20.69
N VAL A 30 -3.19 15.54 19.43
CA VAL A 30 -2.46 16.41 18.51
C VAL A 30 -2.36 17.84 19.01
N GLU A 31 -3.48 18.42 19.45
CA GLU A 31 -3.55 19.83 19.90
C GLU A 31 -2.60 20.09 21.06
N ASN A 32 -2.68 19.29 22.13
CA ASN A 32 -1.80 19.39 23.30
C ASN A 32 -0.32 19.23 22.92
N ILE A 33 -0.01 18.31 21.99
CA ILE A 33 1.37 18.08 21.56
C ILE A 33 1.88 19.26 20.73
N TYR A 34 1.08 19.77 19.81
CA TYR A 34 1.40 20.93 19.00
C TYR A 34 1.67 22.16 19.88
N ASP A 35 0.75 22.48 20.80
CA ASP A 35 0.87 23.65 21.67
C ASP A 35 2.15 23.62 22.50
N LYS A 36 2.49 22.47 23.08
CA LYS A 36 3.73 22.31 23.87
C LYS A 36 5.00 22.51 23.05
N ILE A 37 5.02 22.07 21.79
CA ILE A 37 6.19 22.24 20.92
C ILE A 37 6.33 23.71 20.53
N VAL A 38 5.23 24.37 20.16
CA VAL A 38 5.23 25.79 19.76
C VAL A 38 5.57 26.70 20.95
N GLU A 39 5.10 26.36 22.15
CA GLU A 39 5.46 27.08 23.38
C GLU A 39 6.98 27.01 23.64
N HIS A 40 7.59 25.83 23.44
CA HIS A 40 9.02 25.64 23.61
C HIS A 40 9.86 26.29 22.50
N LYS A 41 9.43 26.20 21.24
CA LYS A 41 10.12 26.75 20.08
C LYS A 41 9.14 27.41 19.11
N LYS A 42 8.99 28.73 19.21
CA LYS A 42 8.02 29.51 18.43
C LYS A 42 8.27 29.52 16.92
N GLU A 43 9.51 29.35 16.48
CA GLU A 43 9.92 29.48 15.07
C GLU A 43 9.97 28.13 14.31
N ILE A 44 9.54 27.02 14.93
CA ILE A 44 9.52 25.72 14.24
C ILE A 44 8.31 25.59 13.32
N ASN A 45 8.55 25.11 12.09
CA ASN A 45 7.48 24.76 11.17
C ASN A 45 6.97 23.35 11.50
N LEU A 46 5.74 23.25 12.01
CA LEU A 46 5.09 21.97 12.33
C LEU A 46 4.04 21.62 11.30
N PHE A 47 4.16 20.43 10.72
CA PHE A 47 3.18 19.90 9.79
C PHE A 47 2.45 18.72 10.41
N ILE A 48 1.14 18.84 10.57
CA ILE A 48 0.30 17.76 11.07
C ILE A 48 -0.23 16.99 9.87
N ILE A 49 0.03 15.68 9.83
CA ILE A 49 -0.41 14.81 8.74
C ILE A 49 -1.19 13.65 9.35
N ASN A 50 -2.46 13.56 8.97
CA ASN A 50 -3.26 12.38 9.25
C ASN A 50 -2.71 11.21 8.43
N ALA A 51 -2.31 10.16 9.14
CA ALA A 51 -1.81 8.93 8.59
C ALA A 51 -2.87 7.81 8.72
N ASP A 52 -2.66 6.75 7.96
CA ASP A 52 -3.47 5.54 8.07
C ASP A 52 -3.20 4.80 9.40
N ASN A 53 -3.80 3.62 9.55
CA ASN A 53 -3.63 2.79 10.75
C ASN A 53 -2.16 2.41 10.99
N ILE A 54 -1.35 2.30 9.94
CA ILE A 54 0.10 2.11 10.03
C ILE A 54 0.77 3.32 9.39
N ILE A 55 1.84 3.81 10.00
CA ILE A 55 2.62 4.95 9.53
C ILE A 55 3.92 4.43 8.92
N CYS A 56 4.13 4.67 7.62
CA CYS A 56 5.25 4.10 6.86
C CYS A 56 6.10 5.18 6.22
N SER A 57 7.41 5.12 6.41
CA SER A 57 8.33 6.14 5.89
C SER A 57 8.30 6.28 4.36
N LEU A 58 7.98 5.21 3.62
CA LEU A 58 7.80 5.26 2.16
C LEU A 58 6.58 6.07 1.70
N LYS A 59 5.60 6.30 2.58
CA LYS A 59 4.39 7.05 2.23
C LYS A 59 4.55 8.55 2.47
N HIS A 60 5.55 8.96 3.24
CA HIS A 60 5.77 10.35 3.63
C HIS A 60 7.02 10.93 2.95
N LYS A 61 7.14 12.26 2.93
CA LYS A 61 8.38 12.91 2.46
C LYS A 61 9.47 12.76 3.53
N LYS A 62 10.73 12.77 3.11
CA LYS A 62 11.86 12.93 4.04
C LYS A 62 11.74 14.28 4.75
N THR A 63 12.01 14.29 6.04
CA THR A 63 11.97 15.46 6.92
C THR A 63 13.00 15.28 8.03
N ASP A 64 13.38 16.37 8.70
CA ASP A 64 14.42 16.39 9.71
C ASP A 64 14.01 15.61 10.97
N LEU A 65 12.72 15.66 11.34
CA LEU A 65 12.18 14.97 12.51
C LEU A 65 10.73 14.56 12.29
N VAL A 66 10.42 13.33 12.72
CA VAL A 66 9.05 12.82 12.76
C VAL A 66 8.63 12.54 14.21
N ILE A 67 7.50 13.10 14.61
CA ILE A 67 6.80 12.76 15.85
C ILE A 67 5.65 11.82 15.47
N LEU A 68 5.78 10.54 15.83
CA LEU A 68 4.82 9.50 15.51
C LEU A 68 3.80 9.33 16.64
N LEU A 69 2.56 9.71 16.35
CA LEU A 69 1.38 9.43 17.15
C LEU A 69 0.61 8.29 16.48
N GLY A 70 1.15 7.08 16.58
CA GLY A 70 0.66 5.93 15.85
C GLY A 70 1.66 4.78 15.87
N VAL A 71 1.29 3.72 15.16
CA VAL A 71 2.16 2.55 15.01
C VAL A 71 2.95 2.65 13.71
N GLU A 72 4.27 2.55 13.82
CA GLU A 72 5.21 2.54 12.71
C GLU A 72 5.13 1.21 11.93
N CYS A 73 5.37 1.30 10.63
CA CYS A 73 5.48 0.16 9.76
C CYS A 73 6.64 -0.77 10.17
N PRO A 74 6.41 -2.09 10.30
CA PRO A 74 7.44 -3.04 10.73
C PRO A 74 8.55 -3.25 9.68
N GLU A 75 8.33 -2.83 8.44
CA GLU A 75 9.28 -3.01 7.32
C GLU A 75 10.03 -1.71 6.98
N HIS A 76 9.45 -0.56 7.27
CA HIS A 76 9.96 0.74 6.85
C HIS A 76 9.84 1.76 7.96
N GLY A 77 10.91 1.90 8.74
CA GLY A 77 11.01 2.88 9.81
C GLY A 77 11.49 4.26 9.33
N PHE A 78 11.41 5.22 10.24
CA PHE A 78 11.96 6.57 10.08
C PHE A 78 13.34 6.66 10.74
N GLU A 79 14.29 7.32 10.09
CA GLU A 79 15.65 7.46 10.60
C GLU A 79 15.71 8.35 11.85
N ASN A 80 14.95 9.45 11.87
CA ASN A 80 14.86 10.35 13.01
C ASN A 80 13.41 10.52 13.46
N ALA A 81 12.97 9.62 14.33
CA ALA A 81 11.64 9.61 14.89
C ALA A 81 11.63 9.75 16.42
N ILE A 82 10.50 10.24 16.93
CA ILE A 82 10.10 10.19 18.33
C ILE A 82 8.74 9.51 18.37
N TYR A 83 8.61 8.54 19.27
CA TYR A 83 7.46 7.66 19.34
C TYR A 83 6.60 7.97 20.56
N LEU A 84 5.29 7.92 20.38
CA LEU A 84 4.34 7.82 21.49
C LEU A 84 4.58 6.52 22.24
N GLN A 85 4.88 6.60 23.54
CA GLN A 85 5.12 5.41 24.36
C GLN A 85 3.89 5.04 25.19
N ASP A 86 3.51 3.78 25.15
CA ASP A 86 2.51 3.17 26.02
C ASP A 86 3.16 2.27 27.07
N LYS A 87 2.52 2.08 28.22
CA LYS A 87 3.07 1.23 29.30
C LYS A 87 2.24 -0.03 29.46
N LEU A 88 2.93 -1.15 29.58
CA LEU A 88 2.36 -2.44 29.97
C LEU A 88 2.35 -2.55 31.50
N GLY A 89 1.31 -3.16 32.05
CA GLY A 89 1.21 -3.52 33.46
C GLY A 89 2.11 -4.69 33.83
N ASP A 90 2.39 -4.84 35.13
CA ASP A 90 3.31 -5.88 35.63
C ASP A 90 2.86 -7.31 35.28
N GLU A 91 1.54 -7.56 35.29
CA GLU A 91 0.98 -8.87 34.91
C GLU A 91 1.14 -9.15 33.42
N GLU A 92 0.93 -8.13 32.57
CA GLU A 92 1.15 -8.23 31.12
C GLU A 92 2.61 -8.57 30.83
N ILE A 93 3.54 -7.87 31.48
CA ILE A 93 4.98 -8.12 31.34
C ILE A 93 5.35 -9.54 31.78
N LYS A 94 4.82 -9.99 32.93
CA LYS A 94 5.02 -11.37 33.41
C LYS A 94 4.51 -12.40 32.40
N HIS A 95 3.34 -12.18 31.82
CA HIS A 95 2.80 -13.07 30.80
C HIS A 95 3.67 -13.08 29.54
N ILE A 96 4.07 -11.92 29.04
CA ILE A 96 4.91 -11.79 27.83
C ILE A 96 6.26 -12.48 28.01
N ASN A 97 6.87 -12.38 29.20
CA ASN A 97 8.14 -13.04 29.51
C ASN A 97 8.07 -14.57 29.49
N THR A 98 6.88 -15.17 29.39
CA THR A 98 6.73 -16.63 29.18
C THR A 98 6.97 -17.06 27.72
N PHE A 99 7.08 -16.10 26.79
CA PHE A 99 7.29 -16.35 25.37
C PHE A 99 8.74 -16.02 24.96
N SER A 100 9.31 -16.86 24.10
CA SER A 100 10.68 -16.69 23.56
C SER A 100 10.75 -15.77 22.34
N ASN A 101 9.63 -15.60 21.63
CA ASN A 101 9.55 -14.89 20.36
C ASN A 101 8.41 -13.87 20.42
N VAL A 102 8.76 -12.60 20.65
CA VAL A 102 7.82 -11.52 20.90
C VAL A 102 8.13 -10.32 20.01
N TYR A 103 7.11 -9.84 19.31
CA TYR A 103 7.12 -8.56 18.62
C TYR A 103 6.41 -7.51 19.46
N PHE A 104 7.06 -6.36 19.62
CA PHE A 104 6.47 -5.14 20.16
C PHE A 104 6.35 -4.12 19.04
N ASP A 105 5.18 -3.50 18.91
CA ASP A 105 5.05 -2.38 17.98
C ASP A 105 5.79 -1.12 18.48
N SER A 106 5.81 -0.08 17.65
CA SER A 106 6.59 1.14 17.93
C SER A 106 6.14 1.90 19.18
N THR A 107 4.94 1.63 19.70
CA THR A 107 4.45 2.26 20.93
C THR A 107 5.00 1.60 22.20
N TYR A 108 5.64 0.43 22.05
CA TYR A 108 6.21 -0.37 23.12
C TYR A 108 7.73 -0.54 23.01
N LEU A 109 8.43 0.33 22.24
CA LEU A 109 9.88 0.21 21.95
C LEU A 109 10.80 0.14 23.17
N GLN A 110 10.36 0.66 24.33
CA GLN A 110 11.13 0.54 25.57
C GLN A 110 11.27 -0.91 26.06
N TYR A 111 10.42 -1.82 25.58
CA TYR A 111 10.52 -3.24 25.83
C TYR A 111 11.40 -3.86 24.74
N LYS A 112 12.49 -4.54 25.14
CA LYS A 112 13.45 -5.14 24.19
C LYS A 112 12.74 -6.13 23.28
N SER A 113 12.84 -5.92 21.97
CA SER A 113 12.49 -6.92 20.97
C SER A 113 13.41 -8.13 21.10
N HIS A 114 12.86 -9.32 21.28
CA HIS A 114 13.60 -10.56 21.09
C HIS A 114 13.78 -10.80 19.58
N SER A 115 14.88 -11.45 19.19
CA SER A 115 15.15 -11.75 17.78
C SER A 115 14.06 -12.64 17.18
N TYR A 116 13.60 -12.32 15.97
CA TYR A 116 12.67 -13.16 15.22
C TYR A 116 13.29 -14.53 14.92
N ILE A 117 12.79 -15.57 15.58
CA ILE A 117 13.17 -16.94 15.26
C ILE A 117 12.17 -17.47 14.23
N GLN A 118 12.65 -17.73 13.00
CA GLN A 118 11.84 -18.36 11.97
C GLN A 118 11.36 -19.74 12.45
N ASN A 119 10.09 -20.07 12.16
CA ASN A 119 9.40 -21.32 12.52
C ASN A 119 8.95 -21.49 13.98
N GLN A 120 8.98 -20.43 14.79
CA GLN A 120 8.31 -20.40 16.09
C GLN A 120 7.07 -19.52 16.05
N GLU A 121 6.07 -19.82 16.89
CA GLU A 121 4.93 -18.93 17.10
C GLU A 121 5.42 -17.56 17.57
N LEU A 122 4.97 -16.49 16.92
CA LEU A 122 5.31 -15.12 17.28
C LEU A 122 4.18 -14.52 18.12
N LEU A 123 4.46 -14.13 19.36
CA LEU A 123 3.55 -13.29 20.13
C LEU A 123 3.64 -11.86 19.62
N VAL A 124 2.53 -11.29 19.15
CA VAL A 124 2.49 -9.91 18.65
C VAL A 124 1.76 -9.03 19.66
N VAL A 125 2.52 -8.11 20.28
CA VAL A 125 2.03 -7.13 21.25
C VAL A 125 1.75 -5.83 20.52
N THR A 126 0.50 -5.67 20.10
CA THR A 126 0.02 -4.51 19.37
C THR A 126 -1.48 -4.31 19.57
N LYS A 127 -1.92 -3.06 19.74
CA LYS A 127 -3.35 -2.70 19.69
C LYS A 127 -3.82 -2.42 18.26
N ASN A 128 -2.92 -2.53 17.28
CA ASN A 128 -3.18 -2.19 15.89
C ASN A 128 -3.42 -3.46 15.07
N GLU A 129 -4.66 -3.66 14.65
CA GLU A 129 -5.07 -4.84 13.90
C GLU A 129 -4.30 -5.01 12.59
N ALA A 130 -3.89 -3.93 11.93
CA ALA A 130 -3.18 -4.01 10.66
C ALA A 130 -1.79 -4.63 10.81
N ILE A 131 -1.09 -4.36 11.93
CA ILE A 131 0.19 -5.01 12.25
C ILE A 131 0.01 -6.51 12.45
N LEU A 132 -1.06 -6.88 13.14
CA LEU A 132 -1.38 -8.27 13.40
C LEU A 132 -1.68 -9.04 12.12
N ARG A 133 -2.52 -8.48 11.24
CA ARG A 133 -2.80 -9.03 9.90
C ARG A 133 -1.54 -9.15 9.04
N TYR A 134 -0.64 -8.17 9.14
CA TYR A 134 0.62 -8.20 8.42
C TYR A 134 1.48 -9.42 8.82
N PHE A 135 1.67 -9.66 10.12
CA PHE A 135 2.44 -10.81 10.58
C PHE A 135 1.72 -12.14 10.34
N SER A 136 0.39 -12.21 10.51
CA SER A 136 -0.36 -13.47 10.33
C SER A 136 -0.28 -14.02 8.91
N ARG A 137 -0.13 -13.14 7.91
CA ARG A 137 0.10 -13.52 6.51
C ARG A 137 1.47 -14.13 6.27
N LYS A 138 2.49 -13.69 7.02
CA LYS A 138 3.88 -14.15 6.90
C LYS A 138 4.16 -15.40 7.72
N MET A 139 3.59 -15.53 8.92
CA MET A 139 3.95 -16.58 9.88
C MET A 139 2.81 -16.93 10.84
N HIS A 140 3.03 -17.95 11.68
CA HIS A 140 2.11 -18.29 12.76
C HIS A 140 2.23 -17.27 13.89
N VAL A 141 1.12 -16.61 14.21
CA VAL A 141 1.05 -15.50 15.14
C VAL A 141 0.07 -15.81 16.24
N LYS A 142 0.45 -15.46 17.47
CA LYS A 142 -0.43 -15.36 18.62
C LYS A 142 -0.65 -13.89 18.96
N PRO A 143 -1.89 -13.37 18.90
CA PRO A 143 -2.14 -12.02 19.33
C PRO A 143 -2.07 -11.93 20.86
N PHE A 144 -1.47 -10.86 21.37
CA PHE A 144 -1.49 -10.58 22.80
C PHE A 144 -2.86 -10.05 23.26
N TYR A 145 -3.46 -9.16 22.48
CA TYR A 145 -4.81 -8.63 22.70
C TYR A 145 -5.85 -9.42 21.91
N ASN A 146 -7.10 -9.44 22.35
CA ASN A 146 -8.14 -10.25 21.73
C ASN A 146 -8.59 -9.65 20.38
N PHE A 147 -7.98 -10.12 19.29
CA PHE A 147 -8.32 -9.77 17.91
C PHE A 147 -8.74 -11.01 17.15
N ASP A 148 -9.73 -10.87 16.28
CA ASP A 148 -10.05 -11.87 15.28
C ASP A 148 -9.04 -11.76 14.13
N ILE A 149 -8.35 -12.85 13.81
CA ILE A 149 -7.29 -12.86 12.80
C ILE A 149 -7.70 -13.80 11.67
N GLU A 150 -7.69 -13.26 10.45
CA GLU A 150 -7.80 -14.08 9.24
C GLU A 150 -6.73 -15.19 9.26
N ASN A 151 -7.19 -16.43 9.11
CA ASN A 151 -6.30 -17.58 9.03
C ASN A 151 -5.39 -17.44 7.81
N ARG A 152 -4.09 -17.69 7.98
CA ARG A 152 -3.10 -17.64 6.90
C ARG A 152 -3.50 -18.52 5.71
N PHE A 153 -4.06 -19.71 5.96
CA PHE A 153 -4.52 -20.60 4.91
C PHE A 153 -5.64 -19.99 4.07
N ASP A 154 -6.61 -19.33 4.72
CA ASP A 154 -7.72 -18.66 4.04
C ASP A 154 -7.21 -17.49 3.18
N TYR A 155 -6.30 -16.69 3.74
CA TYR A 155 -5.62 -15.62 3.01
C TYR A 155 -4.93 -16.15 1.75
N LEU A 156 -4.08 -17.18 1.88
CA LEU A 156 -3.31 -17.73 0.75
C LEU A 156 -4.23 -18.38 -0.29
N THR A 157 -5.28 -19.08 0.16
CA THR A 157 -6.29 -19.68 -0.73
C THR A 157 -7.00 -18.60 -1.55
N ARG A 158 -7.39 -17.49 -0.93
CA ARG A 158 -7.96 -16.33 -1.65
C ARG A 158 -6.98 -15.78 -2.70
N ARG A 159 -5.69 -15.64 -2.37
CA ARG A 159 -4.67 -15.17 -3.33
C ARG A 159 -4.52 -16.11 -4.53
N ILE A 160 -4.45 -17.42 -4.30
CA ILE A 160 -4.39 -18.43 -5.38
C ILE A 160 -5.62 -18.36 -6.27
N ASN A 161 -6.82 -18.27 -5.68
CA ASN A 161 -8.06 -18.18 -6.45
C ASN A 161 -8.11 -16.92 -7.32
N LEU A 162 -7.72 -15.76 -6.78
CA LEU A 162 -7.59 -14.52 -7.56
C LEU A 162 -6.61 -14.68 -8.73
N ALA A 163 -5.48 -15.34 -8.49
CA ALA A 163 -4.48 -15.59 -9.51
C ALA A 163 -4.99 -16.54 -10.61
N GLU A 164 -5.76 -17.57 -10.27
CA GLU A 164 -6.39 -18.47 -11.24
C GLU A 164 -7.47 -17.76 -12.07
N ILE A 165 -8.27 -16.86 -11.48
CA ILE A 165 -9.23 -16.02 -12.21
C ILE A 165 -8.49 -15.15 -13.25
N ALA A 166 -7.39 -14.52 -12.86
CA ALA A 166 -6.61 -13.64 -13.73
C ALA A 166 -5.63 -14.37 -14.67
N LYS A 167 -5.61 -15.70 -14.66
CA LYS A 167 -4.59 -16.49 -15.35
C LYS A 167 -4.59 -16.29 -16.86
N ASN A 168 -5.75 -16.10 -17.46
CA ASN A 168 -5.90 -15.95 -18.92
C ASN A 168 -5.97 -14.49 -19.37
N ASN A 169 -5.98 -13.55 -18.43
CA ASN A 169 -6.04 -12.11 -18.70
C ASN A 169 -4.83 -11.68 -19.54
N LYS A 170 -5.06 -10.68 -20.41
CA LYS A 170 -4.08 -10.22 -21.40
C LYS A 170 -3.50 -8.88 -21.04
N THR A 171 -4.28 -8.02 -20.40
CA THR A 171 -3.90 -6.63 -20.14
C THR A 171 -3.81 -6.34 -18.64
N PHE A 172 -2.64 -5.89 -18.20
CA PHE A 172 -2.32 -5.65 -16.79
C PHE A 172 -1.93 -4.20 -16.57
N ALA A 173 -2.48 -3.57 -15.54
CA ALA A 173 -1.95 -2.32 -14.99
C ALA A 173 -1.12 -2.61 -13.74
N ILE A 174 0.19 -2.36 -13.83
CA ILE A 174 1.17 -2.54 -12.77
C ILE A 174 1.33 -1.22 -12.03
N ILE A 175 0.66 -1.13 -10.89
CA ILE A 175 0.63 0.04 -10.03
C ILE A 175 1.73 -0.10 -8.98
N PHE A 176 2.61 0.89 -8.88
CA PHE A 176 3.59 0.98 -7.81
C PHE A 176 3.47 2.32 -7.08
N VAL A 177 3.57 2.27 -5.76
CA VAL A 177 3.25 3.43 -4.89
C VAL A 177 4.45 4.31 -4.56
N HIS A 178 5.66 3.79 -4.77
CA HIS A 178 6.92 4.43 -4.40
C HIS A 178 8.03 4.04 -5.37
N GLU A 179 8.96 4.95 -5.62
CA GLU A 179 10.04 4.78 -6.61
C GLU A 179 10.95 3.59 -6.32
N THR A 180 11.10 3.20 -5.06
CA THR A 180 11.84 2.00 -4.64
C THR A 180 11.32 0.72 -5.29
N TYR A 181 10.05 0.69 -5.70
CA TYR A 181 9.41 -0.46 -6.35
C TYR A 181 9.47 -0.40 -7.88
N LEU A 182 10.04 0.64 -8.49
CA LEU A 182 10.09 0.80 -9.94
C LEU A 182 10.84 -0.36 -10.62
N SER A 183 11.97 -0.80 -10.05
CA SER A 183 12.76 -1.91 -10.60
C SER A 183 11.96 -3.22 -10.65
N LEU A 184 11.22 -3.51 -9.58
CA LEU A 184 10.31 -4.65 -9.49
C LEU A 184 9.16 -4.53 -10.49
N ALA A 185 8.54 -3.36 -10.60
CA ALA A 185 7.46 -3.09 -11.56
C ALA A 185 7.92 -3.31 -13.01
N VAL A 186 9.09 -2.79 -13.38
CA VAL A 186 9.70 -2.98 -14.69
C VAL A 186 10.02 -4.45 -14.95
N LYS A 187 10.53 -5.17 -13.95
CA LYS A 187 10.81 -6.61 -14.06
C LYS A 187 9.53 -7.40 -14.37
N ILE A 188 8.44 -7.12 -13.66
CA ILE A 188 7.14 -7.76 -13.86
C ILE A 188 6.61 -7.45 -15.27
N LYS A 189 6.65 -6.18 -15.70
CA LYS A 189 6.24 -5.77 -17.06
C LYS A 189 6.96 -6.60 -18.12
N LYS A 190 8.29 -6.66 -18.07
CA LYS A 190 9.10 -7.44 -19.03
C LYS A 190 8.73 -8.92 -19.02
N SER A 191 8.50 -9.51 -17.85
CA SER A 191 8.08 -10.91 -17.75
C SER A 191 6.69 -11.18 -18.31
N LEU A 192 5.75 -10.24 -18.21
CA LEU A 192 4.43 -10.33 -18.83
C LEU A 192 4.54 -10.20 -20.36
N GLU A 193 5.29 -9.21 -20.85
CA GLU A 193 5.52 -8.97 -22.29
C GLU A 193 6.16 -10.17 -22.99
N ASN A 194 7.15 -10.80 -22.36
CA ASN A 194 7.79 -12.03 -22.87
C ASN A 194 6.83 -13.22 -23.03
N ARG A 195 5.59 -13.11 -22.58
CA ARG A 195 4.58 -14.17 -22.62
C ARG A 195 3.33 -13.72 -23.37
N GLY A 196 3.46 -12.69 -24.20
CA GLY A 196 2.38 -12.16 -25.04
C GLY A 196 1.27 -11.50 -24.23
N ARG A 197 1.61 -10.81 -23.14
CA ARG A 197 0.68 -10.02 -22.32
C ARG A 197 1.11 -8.56 -22.30
N CYS A 198 0.15 -7.66 -22.19
CA CYS A 198 0.38 -6.22 -22.09
C CYS A 198 0.52 -5.81 -20.61
N GLY A 199 1.56 -5.04 -20.29
CA GLY A 199 1.77 -4.49 -18.95
C GLY A 199 1.98 -2.97 -18.99
N TYR A 200 1.11 -2.21 -18.34
CA TYR A 200 1.22 -0.76 -18.21
C TYR A 200 1.76 -0.38 -16.84
N LEU A 201 2.77 0.48 -16.77
CA LEU A 201 3.31 0.97 -15.51
C LEU A 201 2.54 2.22 -15.09
N LEU A 202 1.98 2.21 -13.88
CA LEU A 202 1.27 3.35 -13.30
C LEU A 202 1.88 3.70 -11.94
N PHE A 203 2.26 4.95 -11.76
CA PHE A 203 2.73 5.45 -10.47
C PHE A 203 1.56 6.10 -9.72
N LEU A 204 1.10 5.47 -8.63
CA LEU A 204 -0.01 5.98 -7.81
C LEU A 204 0.35 5.92 -6.33
N ARG A 205 0.72 7.07 -5.75
CA ARG A 205 1.10 7.17 -4.33
C ARG A 205 -0.03 6.79 -3.36
N ASN A 206 -1.27 7.08 -3.75
CA ASN A 206 -2.47 6.85 -2.95
C ASN A 206 -3.41 5.92 -3.71
N ILE A 207 -3.67 4.75 -3.13
CA ILE A 207 -4.48 3.68 -3.71
C ILE A 207 -5.85 3.73 -3.07
N ARG A 208 -6.86 4.07 -3.85
CA ARG A 208 -8.26 4.17 -3.42
C ARG A 208 -9.15 3.67 -4.52
N TYR A 209 -10.30 3.12 -4.14
CA TYR A 209 -11.36 2.69 -5.06
C TYR A 209 -11.59 3.70 -6.19
N SER A 210 -11.81 4.97 -5.85
CA SER A 210 -12.12 6.04 -6.82
C SER A 210 -11.03 6.31 -7.86
N ARG A 211 -9.79 5.88 -7.62
CA ARG A 211 -8.69 5.99 -8.60
C ARG A 211 -8.48 4.71 -9.41
N LEU A 212 -8.88 3.57 -8.85
CA LEU A 212 -8.73 2.28 -9.51
C LEU A 212 -9.86 2.04 -10.51
N VAL A 213 -11.09 2.47 -10.20
CA VAL A 213 -12.24 2.29 -11.10
C VAL A 213 -12.18 3.11 -12.37
N THR A 214 -11.36 4.16 -12.40
CA THR A 214 -11.17 5.00 -13.60
C THR A 214 -10.13 4.43 -14.56
N ILE A 215 -9.52 3.28 -14.23
CA ILE A 215 -8.54 2.64 -15.11
C ILE A 215 -9.32 1.69 -16.04
N GLU A 216 -9.51 2.14 -17.27
CA GLU A 216 -10.25 1.39 -18.30
C GLU A 216 -9.31 0.52 -19.15
N ASN A 217 -9.90 -0.36 -19.97
CA ASN A 217 -9.17 -1.19 -20.94
C ASN A 217 -8.07 -2.08 -20.33
N ILE A 218 -8.29 -2.52 -19.08
CA ILE A 218 -7.41 -3.42 -18.34
C ILE A 218 -8.20 -4.60 -17.79
N ASP A 219 -7.58 -5.78 -17.75
CA ASP A 219 -8.23 -6.98 -17.21
C ASP A 219 -7.83 -7.23 -15.75
N THR A 220 -6.66 -6.75 -15.34
CA THR A 220 -6.05 -7.07 -14.05
C THR A 220 -5.23 -5.91 -13.50
N LEU A 221 -5.34 -5.67 -12.19
CA LEU A 221 -4.47 -4.77 -11.45
C LEU A 221 -3.34 -5.57 -10.80
N VAL A 222 -2.10 -5.13 -10.92
CA VAL A 222 -0.96 -5.65 -10.14
C VAL A 222 -0.48 -4.55 -9.23
N LEU A 223 -0.64 -4.72 -7.92
CA LEU A 223 -0.30 -3.69 -6.94
C LEU A 223 1.02 -4.00 -6.23
N ILE A 224 1.92 -3.04 -6.26
CA ILE A 224 3.22 -3.08 -5.58
C ILE A 224 3.25 -1.95 -4.54
N ASP A 225 2.98 -2.34 -3.30
CA ASP A 225 2.93 -1.45 -2.13
C ASP A 225 3.80 -2.04 -1.00
N CYS A 226 3.99 -1.28 0.07
CA CYS A 226 4.47 -1.79 1.33
C CYS A 226 3.59 -2.97 1.80
N PRO A 227 4.17 -4.15 2.07
CA PRO A 227 3.43 -5.34 2.48
C PRO A 227 2.58 -5.19 3.75
N ALA A 228 2.88 -4.19 4.58
CA ALA A 228 2.11 -3.87 5.79
C ALA A 228 0.75 -3.21 5.48
N TYR A 229 0.55 -2.67 4.26
CA TYR A 229 -0.73 -2.11 3.83
C TYR A 229 -1.58 -3.18 3.15
N ASP A 230 -2.84 -3.27 3.54
CA ASP A 230 -3.80 -4.22 3.00
C ASP A 230 -4.61 -3.66 1.82
N ASN A 231 -3.93 -3.11 0.82
CA ASN A 231 -4.58 -2.49 -0.34
C ASN A 231 -5.07 -3.51 -1.39
N PHE A 232 -5.11 -4.81 -1.04
CA PHE A 232 -5.58 -5.88 -1.90
C PHE A 232 -7.07 -6.20 -1.74
N ASN A 233 -7.69 -5.71 -0.67
CA ASN A 233 -9.11 -5.95 -0.34
C ASN A 233 -10.00 -4.76 -0.73
N ILE A 234 -9.59 -3.97 -1.72
CA ILE A 234 -10.41 -2.88 -2.25
C ILE A 234 -11.46 -3.51 -3.17
N ASP A 235 -12.73 -3.20 -2.90
CA ASP A 235 -13.86 -3.75 -3.65
C ASP A 235 -13.95 -3.12 -5.05
N VAL A 236 -13.19 -3.65 -5.99
CA VAL A 236 -13.23 -3.31 -7.42
C VAL A 236 -13.57 -4.55 -8.21
N THR A 237 -14.18 -4.37 -9.38
CA THR A 237 -14.58 -5.47 -10.28
C THR A 237 -13.38 -6.24 -10.84
N LEU A 238 -12.23 -5.57 -10.96
CA LEU A 238 -11.00 -6.15 -11.50
C LEU A 238 -10.20 -6.89 -10.40
N PRO A 239 -9.60 -8.06 -10.71
CA PRO A 239 -8.73 -8.73 -9.76
C PRO A 239 -7.49 -7.89 -9.42
N ILE A 240 -7.23 -7.68 -8.12
CA ILE A 240 -6.00 -7.05 -7.62
C ILE A 240 -5.00 -8.12 -7.20
N LEU A 241 -3.95 -8.28 -7.99
CA LEU A 241 -2.84 -9.20 -7.78
C LEU A 241 -1.65 -8.52 -7.10
N SER A 242 -0.85 -9.32 -6.40
CA SER A 242 0.48 -8.97 -5.91
C SER A 242 1.55 -9.50 -6.87
N PRO A 243 2.80 -9.01 -6.79
CA PRO A 243 3.92 -9.60 -7.52
C PRO A 243 4.02 -11.13 -7.38
N ALA A 244 3.82 -11.68 -6.19
CA ALA A 244 3.86 -13.12 -5.97
C ALA A 244 2.76 -13.88 -6.71
N ASP A 245 1.58 -13.29 -6.86
CA ASP A 245 0.48 -13.91 -7.61
C ASP A 245 0.79 -13.90 -9.11
N VAL A 246 1.38 -12.83 -9.62
CA VAL A 246 1.87 -12.79 -11.00
C VAL A 246 2.97 -13.83 -11.20
N GLN A 247 3.91 -13.97 -10.26
CA GLN A 247 4.90 -15.04 -10.30
C GLN A 247 4.23 -16.41 -10.34
N TYR A 248 3.17 -16.65 -9.58
CA TYR A 248 2.41 -17.90 -9.64
C TYR A 248 1.77 -18.13 -11.01
N ILE A 249 1.04 -17.14 -11.56
CA ILE A 249 0.42 -17.23 -12.89
C ILE A 249 1.46 -17.59 -13.95
N LEU A 250 2.62 -16.96 -13.87
CA LEU A 250 3.69 -17.14 -14.81
C LEU A 250 4.41 -18.50 -14.61
N SER A 251 4.87 -18.80 -13.41
CA SER A 251 5.64 -20.03 -13.15
C SER A 251 4.78 -21.30 -13.05
N LYS A 252 3.46 -21.14 -12.84
CA LYS A 252 2.50 -22.20 -12.47
C LYS A 252 2.88 -22.95 -11.20
N LYS A 253 3.71 -22.35 -10.33
CA LYS A 253 4.18 -22.95 -9.07
C LYS A 253 3.96 -21.98 -7.92
N TRP A 254 3.31 -22.46 -6.87
CA TRP A 254 3.14 -21.69 -5.65
C TRP A 254 4.41 -21.76 -4.80
N ASP A 255 4.83 -20.62 -4.26
CA ASP A 255 5.99 -20.57 -3.37
C ASP A 255 5.55 -20.80 -1.91
N PRO A 256 6.07 -21.83 -1.21
CA PRO A 256 5.76 -22.05 0.20
C PRO A 256 6.27 -20.91 1.10
N LYS A 257 7.27 -20.14 0.65
CA LYS A 257 7.77 -18.91 1.30
C LYS A 257 7.12 -17.68 0.66
N TYR A 258 5.80 -17.69 0.58
CA TYR A 258 5.03 -16.59 0.01
C TYR A 258 5.39 -15.26 0.68
N GLU A 259 5.74 -14.28 -0.15
CA GLU A 259 6.00 -12.90 0.24
C GLU A 259 5.36 -12.00 -0.81
N ILE A 260 4.54 -11.03 -0.41
CA ILE A 260 3.68 -10.23 -1.29
C ILE A 260 4.45 -9.67 -2.50
N ASN A 261 5.61 -9.06 -2.26
CA ASN A 261 6.40 -8.40 -3.31
C ASN A 261 7.47 -9.29 -3.96
N LYS A 262 7.43 -10.61 -3.75
CA LYS A 262 8.40 -11.54 -4.32
C LYS A 262 8.17 -11.75 -5.81
N PHE A 263 9.23 -11.64 -6.60
CA PHE A 263 9.20 -11.89 -8.04
C PHE A 263 10.59 -12.26 -8.58
N ASP A 264 10.85 -13.56 -8.72
CA ASP A 264 12.18 -14.12 -9.01
C ASP A 264 12.32 -14.71 -10.41
N ILE A 265 11.34 -14.48 -11.29
CA ILE A 265 11.41 -14.96 -12.67
C ILE A 265 12.56 -14.26 -13.41
N SER A 266 13.47 -15.04 -13.96
CA SER A 266 14.52 -14.54 -14.85
C SER A 266 13.90 -14.12 -16.19
N VAL A 267 14.26 -12.92 -16.63
CA VAL A 267 13.94 -12.44 -17.97
C VAL A 267 15.12 -12.87 -18.85
N GLU A 268 15.03 -14.03 -19.49
CA GLU A 268 16.00 -14.39 -20.53
C GLU A 268 15.83 -13.43 -21.73
N ASN A 269 16.92 -13.13 -22.43
CA ASN A 269 16.94 -12.28 -23.62
C ASN A 269 16.08 -12.89 -24.73
N CYS A 270 14.78 -12.61 -24.71
CA CYS A 270 13.85 -13.05 -25.75
C CYS A 270 14.06 -12.20 -27.01
N LYS A 271 14.28 -12.90 -28.13
CA LYS A 271 14.20 -12.33 -29.47
C LYS A 271 12.79 -11.74 -29.63
N GLU A 272 12.72 -10.47 -30.04
CA GLU A 272 11.52 -9.72 -30.39
C GLU A 272 10.54 -10.60 -31.19
N LYS A 273 9.56 -11.22 -30.52
CA LYS A 273 8.39 -11.79 -31.18
C LYS A 273 7.19 -11.49 -30.29
N ASP A 274 6.30 -10.70 -30.88
CA ASP A 274 5.00 -10.29 -30.38
C ASP A 274 5.02 -9.39 -29.14
N ILE A 275 5.81 -8.31 -29.20
CA ILE A 275 5.53 -7.12 -28.39
C ILE A 275 4.21 -6.56 -28.91
N CYS A 276 3.16 -6.57 -28.08
CA CYS A 276 1.98 -5.75 -28.32
C CYS A 276 2.42 -4.28 -28.24
N ILE A 277 2.69 -3.67 -29.40
CA ILE A 277 3.02 -2.25 -29.51
C ILE A 277 1.70 -1.48 -29.36
N TYR A 278 1.31 -1.18 -28.13
CA TYR A 278 0.33 -0.13 -27.89
C TYR A 278 1.05 1.22 -27.78
N GLN A 279 0.62 2.16 -28.63
CA GLN A 279 1.19 3.51 -28.75
C GLN A 279 0.86 4.36 -27.51
N GLY A 280 1.56 4.14 -26.41
CA GLY A 280 1.55 5.02 -25.23
C GLY A 280 0.28 4.97 -24.37
N ALA A 281 0.42 5.38 -23.10
CA ALA A 281 -0.68 5.42 -22.13
C ALA A 281 -1.82 6.39 -22.53
N GLY A 282 -1.56 7.35 -23.43
CA GLY A 282 -2.57 8.28 -23.93
C GLY A 282 -3.61 7.64 -24.84
N LYS A 283 -3.29 6.55 -25.54
CA LYS A 283 -4.26 5.87 -26.42
C LYS A 283 -5.26 5.01 -25.66
N LEU A 284 -4.86 4.44 -24.53
CA LEU A 284 -5.77 3.71 -23.62
C LEU A 284 -6.92 4.58 -23.08
N ILE A 285 -6.68 5.89 -22.93
CA ILE A 285 -7.68 6.89 -22.49
C ILE A 285 -8.55 7.35 -23.66
N LEU A 286 -8.07 7.20 -24.90
CA LEU A 286 -8.74 7.66 -26.12
C LEU A 286 -9.51 6.54 -26.84
N ASP A 287 -9.26 5.27 -26.51
CA ASP A 287 -10.03 4.13 -27.04
C ASP A 287 -11.40 3.97 -26.35
N SER A 288 -11.78 4.89 -25.45
CA SER A 288 -13.16 5.03 -25.01
C SER A 288 -13.92 5.85 -26.05
N ASP A 289 -14.50 5.19 -27.06
CA ASP A 289 -15.52 5.84 -27.89
C ASP A 289 -16.63 6.32 -26.95
N PHE A 290 -16.77 7.64 -26.85
CA PHE A 290 -17.81 8.25 -26.03
C PHE A 290 -19.17 7.98 -26.68
N PHE A 291 -19.88 6.97 -26.18
CA PHE A 291 -21.30 6.76 -26.49
C PHE A 291 -22.14 7.71 -25.63
N GLY A 292 -22.29 8.95 -26.09
CA GLY A 292 -23.20 9.92 -25.51
C GLY A 292 -24.46 10.05 -26.35
N VAL A 293 -25.62 10.15 -25.69
CA VAL A 293 -26.86 10.58 -26.35
C VAL A 293 -26.84 12.11 -26.39
N GLU A 294 -26.74 12.71 -27.58
CA GLU A 294 -26.97 14.14 -27.73
C GLU A 294 -28.46 14.44 -27.46
N PHE A 295 -28.74 15.25 -26.44
CA PHE A 295 -30.08 15.75 -26.21
C PHE A 295 -30.39 16.85 -27.24
N SER A 296 -30.72 16.45 -28.46
CA SER A 296 -31.19 17.33 -29.52
C SER A 296 -32.63 17.75 -29.19
N SER A 297 -32.81 18.98 -28.71
CA SER A 297 -34.11 19.56 -28.33
C SER A 297 -35.00 19.95 -29.52
N LYS A 298 -34.85 19.31 -30.68
CA LYS A 298 -35.56 19.72 -31.90
C LYS A 298 -36.50 18.69 -32.51
N ASP A 299 -36.32 17.40 -32.24
CA ASP A 299 -37.27 16.37 -32.67
C ASP A 299 -37.35 15.28 -31.59
N ASP A 300 -38.47 15.24 -30.86
CA ASP A 300 -38.73 14.34 -29.72
C ASP A 300 -38.84 12.84 -30.11
N ASP A 301 -38.66 12.49 -31.38
CA ASP A 301 -38.86 11.14 -31.91
C ASP A 301 -37.56 10.42 -32.36
N ASP A 302 -36.39 11.04 -32.24
CA ASP A 302 -35.13 10.39 -32.58
C ASP A 302 -34.54 9.64 -31.38
N LEU A 303 -34.81 8.32 -31.33
CA LEU A 303 -34.33 7.39 -30.31
C LEU A 303 -33.07 6.62 -30.74
N GLU A 304 -32.45 6.97 -31.87
CA GLU A 304 -31.27 6.27 -32.36
C GLU A 304 -30.00 6.71 -31.61
N ILE A 305 -29.10 5.74 -31.36
CA ILE A 305 -27.79 6.00 -30.75
C ILE A 305 -26.81 6.24 -31.89
N TYR A 306 -26.36 7.50 -32.02
CA TYR A 306 -25.37 7.90 -33.02
C TYR A 306 -23.96 7.93 -32.40
N GLU A 307 -22.97 7.67 -33.24
CA GLU A 307 -21.55 7.84 -32.89
C GLU A 307 -21.24 9.33 -32.74
N GLY A 308 -20.67 9.73 -31.60
CA GLY A 308 -20.39 11.14 -31.28
C GLY A 308 -19.28 11.72 -32.16
N LYS A 309 -19.38 13.01 -32.53
CA LYS A 309 -18.32 13.68 -33.30
C LYS A 309 -17.08 13.89 -32.44
N SER A 310 -15.93 13.52 -32.98
CA SER A 310 -14.63 13.81 -32.38
C SER A 310 -14.27 15.29 -32.56
N GLY A 311 -13.64 15.90 -31.54
CA GLY A 311 -13.22 17.30 -31.58
C GLY A 311 -13.11 17.98 -30.22
N ILE A 312 -12.67 19.23 -30.23
CA ILE A 312 -12.67 20.13 -29.07
C ILE A 312 -13.91 21.04 -29.20
N ALA A 313 -14.49 21.53 -28.11
CA ALA A 313 -15.76 22.29 -28.16
C ALA A 313 -15.77 23.50 -29.13
N SER A 314 -14.60 23.98 -29.57
CA SER A 314 -14.45 25.02 -30.59
C SER A 314 -14.41 24.50 -32.04
N GLU A 315 -14.03 23.26 -32.29
CA GLU A 315 -13.87 22.64 -33.61
C GLU A 315 -14.18 21.14 -33.53
N TYR A 316 -15.35 20.75 -34.03
CA TYR A 316 -15.70 19.36 -34.29
C TYR A 316 -15.34 19.00 -35.73
N THR A 317 -14.65 17.88 -35.92
CA THR A 317 -14.42 17.34 -37.26
C THR A 317 -15.67 16.60 -37.72
N HIS A 318 -16.20 16.99 -38.87
CA HIS A 318 -17.26 16.25 -39.55
C HIS A 318 -16.59 15.10 -40.32
N GLU A 319 -16.99 13.86 -40.05
CA GLU A 319 -16.87 12.77 -41.03
C GLU A 319 -18.06 12.79 -42.00
#